data_AF-A0A8S0ZVT7-F1
#
_entry.id   AF-A0A8S0ZVT7-F1
#
_cell.length_a   1.000
_cell.length_b   1.000
_cell.length_c   1.000
_cell.angle_alpha   90.00
_cell.angle_beta   90.00
_cell.angle_gamma   90.00
#
_symmetry.space_group_name_H-M   'P 1'
#
loop_
_entity.id
_entity.type
_entity.pdbx_description
1 polymer ?
#
loop_
_entity_poly.entity_id
_entity_poly.type
_entity_poly.pdbx_seq_one_letter_code
_entity_poly.pdbx_strand_id
1 'polypeptide(L)'
;MTFLSKQYEDIRVRLDDTISCMNELKRDNERLKTTVSDLTGRLCSTELHMRECNVEVNGVPENRSENLINTIVQLTKVIESPLSSDDIHQVTRVAKYPETVKDHVP
;
A
#
# COMPACT_ATOMS: atom_id res chain seq x y z
N MET A 1 -47.55 -34.77 -23.77
CA MET A 1 -47.34 -33.31 -23.68
C MET A 1 -46.77 -32.84 -22.34
N THR A 2 -46.86 -33.61 -21.26
CA THR A 2 -46.47 -33.20 -19.90
C THR A 2 -44.96 -33.12 -19.65
N PHE A 3 -44.16 -33.97 -20.30
CA PHE A 3 -42.70 -34.02 -20.11
C PHE A 3 -41.98 -32.73 -20.58
N LEU A 4 -42.36 -32.21 -21.75
CA LEU A 4 -41.73 -31.02 -22.33
C LEU A 4 -42.05 -29.75 -21.52
N SER A 5 -43.28 -29.66 -20.99
CA SER A 5 -43.69 -28.57 -20.10
C SER A 5 -42.94 -28.61 -18.76
N LYS A 6 -42.69 -29.80 -18.19
CA LYS A 6 -41.91 -29.94 -16.96
C LYS A 6 -40.45 -29.51 -17.17
N GLN A 7 -39.82 -29.96 -18.25
CA GLN A 7 -38.44 -29.55 -18.58
C GLN A 7 -38.32 -28.03 -18.78
N TYR A 8 -39.33 -27.41 -19.40
CA TYR A 8 -39.36 -25.97 -19.58
C TYR A 8 -39.45 -25.22 -18.24
N GLU A 9 -40.32 -25.68 -17.33
CA GLU A 9 -40.45 -25.09 -16.01
C GLU A 9 -39.17 -25.27 -15.17
N ASP A 10 -38.55 -26.45 -15.22
CA ASP A 10 -37.29 -26.72 -14.53
C ASP A 10 -36.14 -25.80 -15.03
N ILE A 11 -36.09 -25.52 -16.34
CA ILE A 11 -35.11 -24.59 -16.91
C ILE A 11 -35.40 -23.15 -16.45
N ARG A 12 -36.68 -22.75 -16.43
CA ARG A 12 -37.08 -21.41 -16.00
C ARG A 12 -36.70 -21.17 -14.53
N VAL A 13 -36.99 -22.11 -13.65
CA VAL A 13 -36.64 -22.01 -12.23
C VAL A 13 -35.13 -21.88 -12.05
N ARG A 14 -34.33 -22.73 -12.73
CA ARG A 14 -32.87 -22.64 -12.65
C ARG A 14 -32.33 -21.32 -13.20
N LEU A 15 -32.94 -20.78 -14.25
CA LEU A 15 -32.55 -19.50 -14.82
C LEU A 15 -32.81 -18.37 -13.82
N ASP A 16 -33.99 -18.35 -13.22
CA ASP A 16 -34.36 -17.34 -12.20
C ASP A 16 -33.44 -17.42 -10.98
N ASP A 17 -33.14 -18.64 -10.49
CA ASP A 17 -32.19 -18.87 -9.41
C ASP A 17 -30.77 -18.38 -9.77
N THR A 18 -30.32 -18.67 -11.00
CA THR A 18 -29.00 -18.25 -11.49
C THR A 18 -28.92 -16.73 -11.60
N ILE A 19 -29.98 -16.07 -12.08
CA ILE A 19 -30.07 -14.61 -12.16
C ILE A 19 -30.03 -14.00 -10.76
N SER A 20 -30.77 -14.58 -9.81
CA SER A 20 -30.77 -14.12 -8.41
C SER A 20 -29.37 -14.22 -7.80
N CYS A 21 -28.72 -15.38 -7.93
CA CYS A 21 -27.35 -15.60 -7.47
C CYS A 21 -26.35 -14.65 -8.14
N MET A 22 -26.46 -14.42 -9.45
CA MET A 22 -25.58 -13.49 -10.16
C MET A 22 -25.73 -12.05 -9.62
N ASN A 23 -26.96 -11.63 -9.31
CA ASN A 23 -27.23 -10.31 -8.77
C ASN A 23 -26.67 -10.15 -7.35
N GLU A 24 -26.82 -11.17 -6.50
CA GLU A 24 -26.21 -11.22 -5.17
C GLU A 24 -24.69 -11.14 -5.24
N LEU A 25 -24.07 -11.94 -6.10
CA LEU A 25 -22.61 -11.93 -6.30
C LEU A 25 -22.10 -10.57 -6.79
N LYS A 26 -22.81 -9.91 -7.72
CA LYS A 26 -22.46 -8.57 -8.18
C LYS A 26 -22.53 -7.56 -7.04
N ARG A 27 -23.60 -7.60 -6.25
CA ARG A 27 -23.79 -6.71 -5.10
C ARG A 27 -22.69 -6.90 -4.06
N ASP A 28 -22.37 -8.15 -3.75
CA ASP A 28 -21.33 -8.48 -2.78
C ASP A 28 -19.94 -8.08 -3.29
N ASN A 29 -19.67 -8.26 -4.59
CA ASN A 29 -18.42 -7.83 -5.21
C ASN A 29 -18.24 -6.31 -5.11
N GLU A 30 -19.27 -5.51 -5.41
CA GLU A 30 -19.20 -4.07 -5.26
C GLU A 30 -19.00 -3.66 -3.79
N ARG A 31 -19.71 -4.29 -2.85
CA ARG A 31 -19.50 -4.04 -1.41
C ARG A 31 -18.07 -4.35 -0.97
N LEU A 32 -17.50 -5.47 -1.46
CA LEU A 32 -16.13 -5.85 -1.16
C LEU A 32 -15.13 -4.86 -1.75
N LYS A 33 -15.29 -4.45 -3.01
CA LYS A 33 -14.45 -3.42 -3.64
C LYS A 33 -14.46 -2.11 -2.85
N THR A 34 -15.65 -1.65 -2.45
CA THR A 34 -15.77 -0.44 -1.62
C THR A 34 -15.03 -0.60 -0.28
N THR A 35 -15.22 -1.74 0.39
CA THR A 35 -14.55 -2.03 1.68
C THR A 35 -13.04 -2.06 1.54
N VAL A 36 -12.52 -2.72 0.50
CA VAL A 36 -11.08 -2.77 0.21
C VAL A 36 -10.54 -1.36 -0.07
N SER A 37 -11.28 -0.55 -0.83
CA SER A 37 -10.88 0.83 -1.11
C SER A 37 -10.81 1.67 0.15
N ASP A 38 -11.79 1.57 1.04
CA ASP A 38 -11.82 2.29 2.33
C ASP A 38 -10.65 1.88 3.23
N LEU A 39 -10.45 0.57 3.40
CA LEU A 39 -9.36 0.04 4.20
C LEU A 39 -7.99 0.43 3.65
N THR A 40 -7.83 0.43 2.32
CA THR A 40 -6.60 0.89 1.66
C THR A 40 -6.33 2.35 1.99
N GLY A 41 -7.35 3.22 1.89
CA GLY A 41 -7.21 4.63 2.25
C GLY A 41 -6.78 4.83 3.71
N ARG A 42 -7.43 4.13 4.63
CA ARG A 42 -7.10 4.19 6.07
C ARG A 42 -5.70 3.67 6.37
N LEU A 43 -5.28 2.60 5.70
CA LEU A 43 -3.92 2.07 5.82
C LEU A 43 -2.89 3.09 5.34
N CYS A 44 -3.10 3.68 4.16
CA CYS A 44 -2.21 4.72 3.65
C CYS A 44 -2.10 5.92 4.60
N SER A 45 -3.21 6.40 5.15
CA SER A 45 -3.17 7.49 6.15
C SER A 45 -2.37 7.10 7.39
N THR A 46 -2.49 5.85 7.85
CA THR A 46 -1.74 5.34 9.00
C THR A 46 -0.25 5.26 8.71
N GLU A 47 0.12 4.73 7.54
CA GLU A 47 1.53 4.64 7.11
C GLU A 47 2.18 6.01 6.93
N LEU A 48 1.44 6.99 6.40
CA LEU A 48 1.90 8.37 6.28
C LEU A 48 2.15 8.98 7.66
N HIS A 49 1.23 8.80 8.60
CA HIS A 49 1.38 9.29 9.97
C HIS A 49 2.57 8.64 10.69
N MET A 50 2.80 7.34 10.48
CA MET A 50 3.98 6.64 11.01
C MET A 50 5.31 7.18 10.47
N ARG A 51 5.29 7.92 9.35
CA ARG A 51 6.47 8.52 8.72
C ARG A 51 6.50 10.04 8.83
N GLU A 52 5.57 10.64 9.58
CA GLU A 52 5.40 12.10 9.66
C GLU A 52 6.67 12.80 10.18
N CYS A 53 7.41 12.15 11.08
CA CYS A 53 8.66 12.66 11.63
C CYS A 53 9.92 12.08 10.95
N ASN A 54 9.76 11.30 9.87
CA ASN A 54 10.91 10.77 9.15
C ASN A 54 11.49 11.85 8.24
N VAL A 55 12.80 12.06 8.34
CA VAL A 55 13.53 13.01 7.49
C VAL A 55 14.51 12.24 6.61
N GLU A 56 14.42 12.46 5.30
CA GLU A 56 15.39 11.93 4.34
C GLU A 56 16.52 12.94 4.12
N VAL A 57 17.76 12.50 4.36
CA VAL A 57 18.95 13.33 4.18
C VAL A 57 19.80 12.75 3.05
N ASN A 58 19.92 13.51 1.97
CA ASN A 58 20.67 13.15 0.79
C ASN A 58 22.05 13.80 0.74
N GLY A 59 22.97 13.21 -0.02
CA GLY A 59 24.31 13.79 -0.23
C GLY A 59 25.28 13.64 0.95
N VAL A 60 24.97 12.78 1.92
CA VAL A 60 25.87 12.49 3.05
C VAL A 60 26.96 11.49 2.62
N PRO A 61 28.26 11.84 2.65
CA PRO A 61 29.34 10.93 2.31
C PRO A 61 29.32 9.64 3.16
N GLU A 62 29.73 8.52 2.57
CA GLU A 62 29.74 7.21 3.24
C GLU A 62 31.14 6.86 3.77
N ASN A 63 31.22 6.45 5.03
CA ASN A 63 32.48 6.01 5.66
C ASN A 63 32.29 4.66 6.37
N ARG A 64 33.31 3.79 6.32
CA ARG A 64 33.25 2.42 6.89
C ARG A 64 32.98 2.38 8.41
N SER A 65 33.38 3.42 9.13
CA SER A 65 33.23 3.53 10.60
C SER A 65 32.43 4.79 10.97
N GLU A 66 31.32 5.02 10.27
CA GLU A 66 30.47 6.19 10.53
C GLU A 66 29.57 6.04 11.77
N ASN A 67 29.25 7.17 12.39
CA ASN A 67 28.22 7.27 13.40
C ASN A 67 27.14 8.24 12.88
N LEU A 68 26.07 7.67 12.33
CA LEU A 68 25.01 8.44 11.67
C LEU A 68 24.28 9.39 12.63
N ILE A 69 24.06 8.98 13.88
CA ILE A 69 23.42 9.83 14.90
C ILE A 69 24.26 11.08 15.12
N ASN A 70 25.58 10.92 15.31
CA ASN A 70 26.49 12.07 15.47
C ASN A 70 26.47 12.98 14.23
N THR A 71 26.44 12.43 13.02
CA THR A 71 26.33 13.22 11.79
C THR A 71 25.05 14.06 11.77
N ILE A 72 23.89 13.47 12.09
CA ILE A 72 22.61 14.20 12.15
C ILE A 72 22.64 15.29 13.23
N VAL A 73 23.11 14.96 14.44
CA VAL A 73 23.23 15.95 15.53
C VAL A 73 24.13 17.13 15.12
N GLN A 74 25.22 16.87 14.39
CA GLN A 74 26.07 17.95 13.87
C GLN A 74 25.35 18.80 12.82
N LEU A 75 24.61 18.19 11.88
CA LEU A 75 23.84 18.91 10.87
C LEU A 75 22.77 19.81 11.48
N THR A 76 22.07 19.32 12.49
CA THR A 76 20.99 20.08 13.17
C THR A 76 21.50 21.34 13.87
N LYS A 77 22.74 21.30 14.39
CA LYS A 77 23.42 22.48 14.96
C LYS A 77 23.77 23.54 13.91
N VAL A 78 24.15 23.12 12.70
CA VAL A 78 24.49 24.04 11.60
C VAL A 78 23.28 24.85 11.15
N ILE A 79 22.08 24.26 11.21
CA ILE A 79 20.82 24.92 10.86
C ILE A 79 20.12 25.59 12.05
N GLU A 80 20.82 25.78 13.17
CA GLU A 80 20.32 26.44 14.39
C GLU A 80 19.05 25.79 14.99
N SER A 81 18.84 24.49 14.74
CA SER A 81 17.72 23.71 15.27
C SER A 81 18.25 22.43 15.92
N PRO A 82 18.96 22.53 17.06
CA PRO A 82 19.73 21.43 17.61
C PRO A 82 18.82 20.30 18.12
N LEU A 83 19.10 19.07 17.67
CA LEU A 83 18.52 17.85 18.22
C LEU A 83 19.54 17.12 19.11
N SER A 84 19.04 16.47 20.15
CA SER A 84 19.81 15.50 20.95
C SER A 84 19.71 14.09 20.36
N SER A 85 20.57 13.18 20.81
CA SER A 85 20.46 11.76 20.42
C SER A 85 19.15 11.12 20.86
N ASP A 86 18.57 11.60 21.96
CA ASP A 86 17.36 11.03 22.56
C ASP A 86 16.10 11.44 21.79
N ASP A 87 16.18 12.53 21.01
CA ASP A 87 15.12 12.97 20.10
C ASP A 87 15.05 12.11 18.82
N ILE A 88 16.08 11.29 18.58
CA ILE A 88 16.23 10.51 17.35
C ILE A 88 15.86 9.06 17.61
N HIS A 89 14.70 8.63 17.08
CA HIS A 89 14.24 7.25 17.24
C HIS A 89 15.15 6.23 16.52
N GLN A 90 15.49 6.50 15.26
CA GLN A 90 16.34 5.63 14.45
C GLN A 90 16.99 6.42 13.30
N VAL A 91 18.21 6.04 12.92
CA VAL A 91 18.87 6.51 11.69
C VAL A 91 19.42 5.31 10.93
N THR A 92 19.17 5.25 9.63
CA THR A 92 19.70 4.20 8.77
C THR A 92 20.03 4.77 7.39
N ARG A 93 21.03 4.19 6.72
CA ARG A 93 21.20 4.36 5.29
C ARG A 93 20.07 3.65 4.56
N VAL A 94 19.58 4.26 3.49
CA VAL A 94 18.64 3.62 2.57
C VAL A 94 19.44 3.10 1.38
N ALA A 95 19.11 1.90 0.91
CA ALA A 95 19.76 1.32 -0.27
C ALA A 95 19.57 2.25 -1.47
N LYS A 96 20.62 2.41 -2.27
CA LYS A 96 20.52 3.14 -3.54
C LYS A 96 19.50 2.40 -4.41
N TYR A 97 18.59 3.14 -5.04
CA TYR A 97 17.69 2.56 -6.03
C TYR A 97 18.55 1.80 -7.07
N PRO A 98 18.20 0.56 -7.40
CA PRO A 98 18.88 -0.13 -8.49
C PRO A 98 18.74 0.74 -9.74
N GLU A 99 19.84 0.98 -10.44
CA GLU A 99 19.77 1.60 -11.77
C GLU A 99 18.79 0.76 -12.60
N THR A 100 17.69 1.37 -13.01
CA THR A 100 16.76 0.73 -13.94
C THR A 100 17.57 0.31 -15.15
N VAL A 101 17.77 -1.01 -15.31
CA VAL A 101 18.22 -1.59 -16.57
C VAL A 101 17.26 -1.03 -17.61
N LYS A 102 17.75 -0.21 -18.53
CA LYS A 102 16.93 0.32 -19.62
C LYS A 102 16.38 -0.88 -20.35
N ASP A 103 15.10 -1.15 -20.19
CA ASP A 103 14.39 -2.15 -20.97
C ASP A 103 14.62 -1.79 -22.45
N HIS A 104 15.49 -2.55 -23.11
CA HIS A 104 15.52 -2.62 -24.56
C HIS A 104 14.19 -3.26 -24.95
N VAL A 105 13.19 -2.42 -25.19
CA VAL A 105 12.01 -2.85 -25.95
C VAL A 105 12.47 -3.03 -27.40
N PRO A 106 12.33 -4.23 -27.99
CA PRO A 106 12.58 -4.44 -29.41
C PRO A 106 11.61 -3.69 -30.32
#